data_AF-K0SXY8-F1
#
_entry.id   AF-K0SXY8-F1
#
_cell.length_a   1.000
_cell.length_b   1.000
_cell.length_c   1.000
_cell.angle_alpha   90.00
_cell.angle_beta   90.00
_cell.angle_gamma   90.00
#
_symmetry.space_group_name_H-M   'P 1'
#
loop_
_entity.id
_entity.type
_entity.pdbx_description
1 polymer ?
#
loop_
_entity_poly.entity_id
_entity_poly.type
_entity_poly.pdbx_seq_one_letter_code
_entity_poly.pdbx_strand_id
1 'polypeptide(L)'
;MECYHGSAKRQRVSKVEPSALTRLANIDVLGHLAAFLEAGELCQVRATCKALGSSDESAFDGLSMAEEAARRVFESASDDEKAMLPRHNGEGWIELYHHLLMLRARLTFDQLVGRNIEYQEGDEAAVRATGTSSAICGNHIMRAGKHWATFVANRLYLSVGVIRPLPGWDQRALEEFTPNHLRFLEDLRRERTSRWEGDVHFCQFYLDGQCWYSNWEGFVDQRSFVDQRSDWEGINDFDRRINTLGMLLDLDSGTLSVYQNGKRVGILKDGLAGVYCWITCFDVPHGSLSIERGYHMTE
;
A
#
# COMPACT_ATOMS: atom_id res chain seq x y z
N MET A 1 13.56 33.36 -8.85
CA MET A 1 14.26 33.29 -7.55
C MET A 1 14.93 31.93 -7.50
N GLU A 2 16.24 31.90 -7.75
CA GLU A 2 17.04 30.68 -7.73
C GLU A 2 17.35 30.30 -6.28
N CYS A 3 16.94 29.10 -5.87
CA CYS A 3 17.28 28.56 -4.55
C CYS A 3 18.73 28.04 -4.59
N TYR A 4 19.61 28.78 -3.91
CA TYR A 4 20.98 28.39 -3.65
C TYR A 4 21.02 27.07 -2.86
N HIS A 5 21.52 26.00 -3.48
CA HIS A 5 21.92 24.78 -2.78
C HIS A 5 23.28 25.00 -2.11
N GLY A 6 23.23 25.59 -0.91
CA GLY A 6 24.37 25.58 0.00
C GLY A 6 24.59 24.18 0.56
N SER A 7 25.63 23.48 0.09
CA SER A 7 26.17 22.31 0.77
C SER A 7 26.82 22.77 2.09
N ALA A 8 26.00 22.91 3.13
CA ALA A 8 26.49 23.17 4.47
C ALA A 8 27.22 21.92 4.96
N LYS A 9 28.54 22.04 5.19
CA LYS A 9 29.33 21.00 5.86
C LYS A 9 28.67 20.70 7.21
N ARG A 10 28.21 19.44 7.41
CA ARG A 10 27.72 18.95 8.71
C ARG A 10 28.78 19.23 9.78
N GLN A 11 28.45 20.08 10.75
CA GLN A 11 29.27 20.24 11.95
C GLN A 11 29.25 18.94 12.73
N ARG A 12 30.43 18.37 12.97
CA ARG A 12 30.61 17.27 13.92
C ARG A 12 30.48 17.87 15.32
N VAL A 13 29.28 17.76 15.90
CA VAL A 13 29.02 18.20 17.27
C VAL A 13 29.92 17.41 18.21
N SER A 14 30.59 18.11 19.13
CA SER A 14 31.34 17.51 20.24
C SER A 14 30.46 16.55 21.03
N LYS A 15 31.04 15.49 21.63
CA LYS A 15 30.32 14.56 22.52
C LYS A 15 29.38 15.35 23.43
N VAL A 16 28.09 15.09 23.31
CA VAL A 16 27.06 15.68 24.16
C VAL A 16 27.32 15.24 25.59
N GLU A 17 27.17 16.16 26.55
CA GLU A 17 27.23 15.88 27.98
C GLU A 17 26.41 14.63 28.32
N PRO A 18 26.94 13.65 29.08
CA PRO A 18 26.25 12.40 29.38
C PRO A 18 24.84 12.61 29.92
N SER A 19 24.63 13.67 30.72
CA SER A 19 23.36 14.04 31.35
C SER A 19 22.29 14.59 30.39
N ALA A 20 22.68 15.16 29.25
CA ALA A 20 21.77 15.57 28.18
C ALA A 20 21.43 14.37 27.27
N LEU A 21 22.41 13.48 27.06
CA LEU A 21 22.20 12.17 26.43
C LEU A 21 21.25 11.30 27.25
N THR A 22 21.31 11.30 28.59
CA THR A 22 20.37 10.55 29.44
C THR A 22 18.94 11.05 29.35
N ARG A 23 18.73 12.37 29.12
CA ARG A 23 17.39 12.96 29.01
C ARG A 23 16.74 12.73 27.64
N LEU A 24 17.52 12.79 26.56
CA LEU A 24 17.08 12.39 25.22
C LEU A 24 16.97 10.86 25.06
N ALA A 25 17.75 10.10 25.84
CA ALA A 25 17.65 8.65 25.93
C ALA A 25 16.57 8.17 26.92
N ASN A 26 15.67 9.05 27.37
CA ASN A 26 14.50 8.62 28.11
C ASN A 26 13.50 8.03 27.11
N ILE A 27 13.35 6.70 27.17
CA ILE A 27 12.44 5.94 26.33
C ILE A 27 10.98 6.40 26.46
N ASP A 28 10.58 6.93 27.62
CA ASP A 28 9.22 7.44 27.81
C ASP A 28 9.02 8.72 27.00
N VAL A 29 10.01 9.62 26.97
CA VAL A 29 9.96 10.84 26.14
C VAL A 29 9.93 10.47 24.66
N LEU A 30 10.77 9.52 24.24
CA LEU A 30 10.77 9.04 22.85
C LEU A 30 9.50 8.30 22.47
N GLY A 31 8.88 7.56 23.39
CA GLY A 31 7.58 6.92 23.16
C GLY A 31 6.47 7.94 22.93
N HIS A 32 6.44 9.03 23.71
CA HIS A 32 5.50 10.13 23.48
C HIS A 32 5.79 10.86 22.17
N LEU A 33 7.07 11.12 21.85
CA LEU A 33 7.45 11.74 20.59
C LEU A 33 7.13 10.86 19.38
N ALA A 34 7.34 9.54 19.49
CA ALA A 34 7.07 8.58 18.43
C ALA A 34 5.63 8.64 17.95
N ALA A 35 4.66 8.90 18.85
CA ALA A 35 3.26 9.11 18.50
C ALA A 35 3.01 10.28 17.51
N PHE A 36 3.98 11.19 17.37
CA PHE A 36 3.93 12.33 16.44
C PHE A 36 4.88 12.19 15.25
N LEU A 37 5.66 11.11 15.17
CA LEU A 37 6.68 10.92 14.14
C LEU A 37 6.24 9.86 13.13
N GLU A 38 6.57 10.08 11.86
CA GLU A 38 6.50 9.05 10.83
C GLU A 38 7.65 8.04 10.98
N ALA A 39 7.50 6.88 10.36
CA ALA A 39 8.53 5.83 10.42
C ALA A 39 9.88 6.27 9.84
N GLY A 40 9.88 7.12 8.81
CA GLY A 40 11.10 7.70 8.24
C GLY A 40 11.82 8.61 9.24
N GLU A 41 11.07 9.39 10.01
CA GLU A 41 11.61 10.27 11.05
C GLU A 41 12.15 9.47 12.23
N LEU A 42 11.47 8.38 12.63
CA LEU A 42 12.01 7.45 13.63
C LEU A 42 13.30 6.78 13.17
N CYS A 43 13.44 6.44 11.89
CA CYS A 43 14.70 5.98 11.32
C CYS A 43 15.80 7.04 11.42
N GLN A 44 15.48 8.33 11.21
CA GLN A 44 16.43 9.43 11.39
C GLN A 44 16.81 9.63 12.86
N VAL A 45 15.85 9.49 13.78
CA VAL A 45 16.12 9.51 15.23
C VAL A 45 17.07 8.39 15.59
N ARG A 46 16.81 7.15 15.13
CA ARG A 46 17.71 6.00 15.31
C ARG A 46 19.13 6.28 14.81
N ALA A 47 19.26 6.80 13.59
CA ALA A 47 20.55 7.14 13.01
C ALA A 47 21.28 8.23 13.81
N THR A 48 20.54 9.22 14.32
CA THR A 48 21.07 10.33 15.12
C THR A 48 21.55 9.83 16.49
N CYS A 49 20.75 9.01 17.19
CA CYS A 49 21.16 8.39 18.46
C CYS A 49 22.45 7.59 18.30
N LYS A 50 22.54 6.78 17.23
CA LYS A 50 23.75 6.01 16.91
C LYS A 50 24.96 6.92 16.67
N ALA A 51 24.80 8.01 15.92
CA ALA A 51 25.86 8.98 15.67
C ALA A 51 26.32 9.73 16.93
N LEU A 52 25.42 9.95 17.89
CA LEU A 52 25.70 10.59 19.17
C LEU A 52 26.36 9.66 20.20
N GLY A 53 26.53 8.38 19.86
CA GLY A 53 27.21 7.40 20.70
C GLY A 53 26.32 6.78 21.78
N SER A 54 25.00 6.66 21.53
CA SER A 54 24.18 5.75 22.33
C SER A 54 24.78 4.35 22.20
N SER A 55 25.24 3.78 23.32
CA SER A 55 25.71 2.40 23.35
C SER A 55 24.56 1.47 22.98
N ASP A 56 24.76 0.53 22.05
CA ASP A 56 23.86 -0.59 21.78
C ASP A 56 23.85 -1.61 22.95
N GLU A 57 24.26 -1.20 24.16
CA GLU A 57 24.18 -2.02 25.37
C GLU A 57 22.71 -2.28 25.72
N SER A 58 22.22 -3.45 25.30
CA SER A 58 21.18 -4.34 25.84
C SER A 58 20.08 -3.80 26.78
N ALA A 59 19.70 -2.52 26.71
CA ALA A 59 18.75 -1.92 27.65
C ALA A 59 17.30 -2.35 27.40
N PHE A 60 16.99 -2.84 26.19
CA PHE A 60 15.65 -3.20 25.74
C PHE A 60 15.64 -4.54 24.97
N ASP A 61 16.15 -5.62 25.58
CA ASP A 61 16.20 -6.96 24.96
C ASP A 61 16.89 -6.99 23.58
N GLY A 62 17.91 -6.14 23.40
CA GLY A 62 18.67 -6.01 22.14
C GLY A 62 18.03 -5.10 21.09
N LEU A 63 16.91 -4.42 21.41
CA LEU A 63 16.33 -3.40 20.54
C LEU A 63 17.05 -2.05 20.68
N SER A 64 17.18 -1.34 19.56
CA SER A 64 17.51 0.08 19.61
C SER A 64 16.35 0.86 20.22
N MET A 65 16.64 2.01 20.81
CA MET A 65 15.62 2.85 21.45
C MET A 65 14.44 3.25 20.54
N ALA A 66 14.70 3.46 19.25
CA ALA A 66 13.64 3.75 18.27
C ALA A 66 12.76 2.52 17.97
N GLU A 67 13.34 1.31 17.97
CA GLU A 67 12.58 0.06 17.81
C GLU A 67 11.72 -0.21 19.05
N GLU A 68 12.25 0.04 20.24
CA GLU A 68 11.48 -0.07 21.49
C GLU A 68 10.33 0.95 21.55
N ALA A 69 10.57 2.20 21.13
CA ALA A 69 9.52 3.20 21.04
C ALA A 69 8.41 2.78 20.06
N ALA A 70 8.79 2.32 18.87
CA ALA A 70 7.86 1.79 17.88
C ALA A 70 7.07 0.58 18.41
N ARG A 71 7.73 -0.33 19.14
CA ARG A 71 7.09 -1.48 19.80
C ARG A 71 6.00 -1.04 20.77
N ARG A 72 6.30 -0.09 21.67
CA ARG A 72 5.32 0.41 22.67
C ARG A 72 4.11 1.04 22.00
N VAL A 73 4.31 1.81 20.93
CA VAL A 73 3.19 2.40 20.19
C VAL A 73 2.34 1.32 19.54
N PHE A 74 2.96 0.30 18.93
CA PHE A 74 2.23 -0.82 18.36
C PHE A 74 1.48 -1.65 19.43
N GLU A 75 2.09 -1.92 20.57
CA GLU A 75 1.47 -2.69 21.66
C GLU A 75 0.27 -1.98 22.30
N SER A 76 0.24 -0.65 22.24
CA SER A 76 -0.91 0.15 22.68
C SER A 76 -2.04 0.26 21.64
N ALA A 77 -1.85 -0.26 20.43
CA ALA A 77 -2.90 -0.35 19.42
C ALA A 77 -4.02 -1.32 19.85
N SER A 78 -5.21 -1.17 19.24
CA SER A 78 -6.35 -2.03 19.56
C SER A 78 -6.08 -3.48 19.13
N ASP A 79 -6.77 -4.43 19.74
CA ASP A 79 -6.64 -5.85 19.37
C ASP A 79 -7.04 -6.10 17.91
N ASP A 80 -8.04 -5.37 17.40
CA ASP A 80 -8.46 -5.42 16.00
C ASP A 80 -7.35 -4.92 15.05
N GLU A 81 -6.69 -3.80 15.39
CA GLU A 81 -5.57 -3.28 14.59
C GLU A 81 -4.39 -4.24 14.57
N LYS A 82 -4.07 -4.84 15.73
CA LYS A 82 -3.00 -5.84 15.84
C LYS A 82 -3.34 -7.11 15.07
N ALA A 83 -4.61 -7.54 15.05
CA ALA A 83 -5.07 -8.69 14.28
C ALA A 83 -4.91 -8.48 12.77
N MET A 84 -5.07 -7.24 12.27
CA MET A 84 -4.86 -6.89 10.86
C MET A 84 -3.37 -6.79 10.46
N LEU A 85 -2.47 -6.72 11.44
CA LEU A 85 -1.04 -6.50 11.25
C LEU A 85 -0.21 -7.61 11.93
N PRO A 86 -0.37 -8.89 11.53
CA PRO A 86 0.42 -9.98 12.09
C PRO A 86 1.89 -9.81 11.70
N ARG A 87 2.77 -9.67 12.70
CA ARG A 87 4.20 -9.48 12.47
C ARG A 87 4.82 -10.67 11.71
N HIS A 88 5.54 -10.40 10.62
CA HIS A 88 6.24 -11.41 9.84
C HIS A 88 7.65 -11.69 10.43
N ASN A 89 8.19 -12.86 10.15
CA ASN A 89 9.55 -13.21 10.56
C ASN A 89 10.58 -12.24 9.95
N GLY A 90 11.45 -11.69 10.79
CA GLY A 90 12.48 -10.72 10.39
C GLY A 90 12.00 -9.27 10.26
N GLU A 91 10.70 -9.00 10.46
CA GLU A 91 10.14 -7.64 10.44
C GLU A 91 10.52 -6.87 11.71
N GLY A 92 10.98 -5.62 11.54
CA GLY A 92 11.30 -4.71 12.63
C GLY A 92 10.06 -4.04 13.24
N TRP A 93 10.18 -3.46 14.42
CA TRP A 93 9.07 -2.75 15.06
C TRP A 93 8.77 -1.43 14.36
N ILE A 94 9.77 -0.76 13.78
CA ILE A 94 9.57 0.46 12.99
C ILE A 94 8.76 0.17 11.71
N GLU A 95 9.01 -0.96 11.04
CA GLU A 95 8.22 -1.39 9.87
C GLU A 95 6.77 -1.67 10.26
N LEU A 96 6.56 -2.39 11.37
CA LEU A 96 5.21 -2.68 11.85
C LEU A 96 4.46 -1.41 12.31
N TYR A 97 5.18 -0.48 12.95
CA TYR A 97 4.66 0.84 13.30
C TYR A 97 4.25 1.65 12.05
N HIS A 98 5.05 1.62 10.98
CA HIS A 98 4.68 2.22 9.71
C HIS A 98 3.36 1.65 9.19
N HIS A 99 3.20 0.34 9.19
CA HIS A 99 1.96 -0.30 8.75
C HIS A 99 0.75 0.08 9.63
N LEU A 100 0.94 0.25 10.94
CA LEU A 100 -0.11 0.76 11.83
C LEU A 100 -0.53 2.19 11.46
N LEU A 101 0.43 3.08 11.18
CA LEU A 101 0.12 4.42 10.70
C LEU A 101 -0.66 4.37 9.37
N MET A 102 -0.23 3.52 8.42
CA MET A 102 -0.89 3.38 7.12
C MET A 102 -2.26 2.72 7.20
N LEU A 103 -2.50 1.87 8.22
CA LEU A 103 -3.82 1.33 8.53
C LEU A 103 -4.79 2.42 9.00
N ARG A 104 -4.30 3.36 9.81
CA ARG A 104 -5.09 4.49 10.37
C ARG A 104 -5.26 5.64 9.38
N ALA A 105 -4.31 5.83 8.47
CA ALA A 105 -4.33 6.90 7.49
C ALA A 105 -5.44 6.72 6.43
N ARG A 106 -5.86 7.82 5.82
CA ARG A 106 -6.69 7.80 4.59
C ARG A 106 -5.96 7.01 3.50
N LEU A 107 -6.71 6.32 2.63
CA LEU A 107 -6.10 5.66 1.47
C LEU A 107 -5.58 6.72 0.49
N THR A 108 -4.40 6.47 -0.06
CA THR A 108 -3.74 7.31 -1.08
C THR A 108 -3.10 6.43 -2.13
N PHE A 109 -2.97 6.94 -3.35
CA PHE A 109 -2.21 6.30 -4.41
C PHE A 109 -0.76 6.80 -4.40
N ASP A 110 0.06 6.34 -3.45
CA ASP A 110 1.45 6.78 -3.30
C ASP A 110 2.38 6.35 -4.45
N GLN A 111 1.93 5.46 -5.33
CA GLN A 111 2.69 5.01 -6.50
C GLN A 111 1.89 5.21 -7.79
N LEU A 112 2.32 6.17 -8.59
CA LEU A 112 1.85 6.37 -9.96
C LEU A 112 2.82 5.69 -10.94
N VAL A 113 2.33 4.70 -11.68
CA VAL A 113 3.16 3.88 -12.59
C VAL A 113 2.69 4.10 -14.03
N GLY A 114 3.57 4.70 -14.84
CA GLY A 114 3.27 5.19 -16.18
C GLY A 114 3.34 6.73 -16.25
N ARG A 115 3.55 7.31 -17.44
CA ARG A 115 3.65 8.77 -17.60
C ARG A 115 2.33 9.48 -17.86
N ASN A 116 1.26 8.72 -18.06
CA ASN A 116 -0.03 9.25 -18.48
C ASN A 116 -1.03 9.28 -17.32
N ILE A 117 -0.57 9.53 -16.10
CA ILE A 117 -1.39 9.60 -14.89
C ILE A 117 -0.87 10.70 -13.96
N GLU A 118 -1.79 11.40 -13.30
CA GLU A 118 -1.50 12.48 -12.36
C GLU A 118 -2.57 12.55 -11.25
N TYR A 119 -2.24 13.23 -10.16
CA TYR A 119 -3.20 13.52 -9.09
C TYR A 119 -4.18 14.63 -9.49
N GLN A 120 -5.44 14.47 -9.11
CA GLN A 120 -6.46 15.48 -9.34
C GLN A 120 -6.36 16.57 -8.27
N GLU A 121 -6.12 17.80 -8.70
CA GLU A 121 -6.09 18.97 -7.82
C GLU A 121 -5.11 18.83 -6.63
N GLY A 122 -4.09 17.98 -6.79
CA GLY A 122 -3.11 17.67 -5.74
C GLY A 122 -3.57 16.68 -4.67
N ASP A 123 -4.76 16.07 -4.81
CA ASP A 123 -5.22 15.03 -3.90
C ASP A 123 -4.69 13.66 -4.29
N GLU A 124 -3.82 13.09 -3.46
CA GLU A 124 -3.23 11.76 -3.67
C GLU A 124 -4.24 10.61 -3.61
N ALA A 125 -5.45 10.85 -3.09
CA ALA A 125 -6.54 9.88 -3.13
C ALA A 125 -7.31 9.90 -4.47
N ALA A 126 -7.03 10.85 -5.36
CA ALA A 126 -7.75 11.03 -6.62
C ALA A 126 -6.78 11.14 -7.80
N VAL A 127 -6.96 10.31 -8.82
CA VAL A 127 -6.10 10.25 -10.00
C VAL A 127 -6.88 10.45 -11.29
N ARG A 128 -6.21 10.99 -12.30
CA ARG A 128 -6.71 11.13 -13.66
C ARG A 128 -5.66 10.64 -14.63
N ALA A 129 -6.09 9.91 -15.65
CA ALA A 129 -5.21 9.41 -16.68
C ALA A 129 -5.51 9.99 -18.07
N THR A 130 -4.46 10.23 -18.84
CA THR A 130 -4.48 10.63 -20.25
C THR A 130 -4.11 9.49 -21.20
N GLY A 131 -3.84 8.30 -20.65
CA GLY A 131 -3.43 7.10 -21.39
C GLY A 131 -3.20 5.92 -20.45
N THR A 132 -2.54 4.88 -20.95
CA THR A 132 -2.35 3.63 -20.20
C THR A 132 -1.41 3.80 -19.02
N SER A 133 -1.92 3.66 -17.79
CA SER A 133 -1.15 3.85 -16.55
C SER A 133 -1.91 3.26 -15.36
N SER A 134 -1.22 3.07 -14.24
CA SER A 134 -1.80 2.53 -13.01
C SER A 134 -1.48 3.38 -11.80
N ALA A 135 -2.33 3.31 -10.78
CA ALA A 135 -2.08 3.90 -9.47
C ALA A 135 -2.23 2.85 -8.38
N ILE A 136 -1.27 2.77 -7.46
CA ILE A 136 -1.20 1.73 -6.42
C ILE A 136 -1.15 2.41 -5.05
N CYS A 137 -1.92 1.89 -4.10
CA CYS A 137 -1.81 2.24 -2.68
C CYS A 137 -0.64 1.46 -2.05
N GLY A 138 0.58 1.71 -2.52
CA GLY A 138 1.78 0.92 -2.22
C GLY A 138 2.23 0.98 -0.76
N ASN A 139 1.96 2.07 -0.04
CA ASN A 139 2.23 2.21 1.39
C ASN A 139 1.15 1.54 2.24
N HIS A 140 -0.05 1.33 1.69
CA HIS A 140 -1.20 0.73 2.38
C HIS A 140 -1.24 -0.80 2.19
N ILE A 141 -0.16 -1.48 2.60
CA ILE A 141 -0.05 -2.94 2.48
C ILE A 141 -1.05 -3.63 3.42
N MET A 142 -1.97 -4.39 2.82
CA MET A 142 -2.97 -5.22 3.49
C MET A 142 -2.41 -6.62 3.71
N ARG A 143 -2.50 -7.14 4.95
CA ARG A 143 -1.75 -8.35 5.38
C ARG A 143 -2.59 -9.40 6.08
N ALA A 144 -3.65 -9.00 6.78
CA ALA A 144 -4.65 -9.88 7.37
C ALA A 144 -5.96 -9.13 7.62
N GLY A 145 -7.03 -9.83 7.98
CA GLY A 145 -8.31 -9.23 8.30
C GLY A 145 -9.04 -8.67 7.09
N LYS A 146 -9.91 -7.69 7.35
CA LYS A 146 -10.87 -7.14 6.39
C LYS A 146 -10.52 -5.71 6.03
N HIS A 147 -10.34 -5.46 4.74
CA HIS A 147 -9.98 -4.16 4.21
C HIS A 147 -11.05 -3.68 3.23
N TRP A 148 -11.60 -2.50 3.51
CA TRP A 148 -12.62 -1.87 2.71
C TRP A 148 -12.07 -0.69 1.93
N ALA A 149 -12.49 -0.58 0.67
CA ALA A 149 -12.27 0.59 -0.16
C ALA A 149 -13.55 0.97 -0.90
N THR A 150 -13.79 2.27 -1.05
CA THR A 150 -14.79 2.83 -1.95
C THR A 150 -14.07 3.49 -3.11
N PHE A 151 -14.44 3.13 -4.32
CA PHE A 151 -13.94 3.73 -5.54
C PHE A 151 -15.02 4.61 -6.16
N VAL A 152 -14.69 5.86 -6.48
CA VAL A 152 -15.59 6.77 -7.20
C VAL A 152 -14.99 7.08 -8.56
N ALA A 153 -15.64 6.59 -9.62
CA ALA A 153 -15.17 6.65 -11.00
C ALA A 153 -16.11 7.48 -11.87
N ASN A 154 -15.57 8.15 -12.89
CA ASN A 154 -16.37 8.92 -13.85
C ASN A 154 -16.69 8.18 -15.16
N ARG A 155 -16.07 7.02 -15.42
CA ARG A 155 -16.12 6.31 -16.71
C ARG A 155 -15.92 4.79 -16.58
N LEU A 156 -16.33 4.07 -17.62
CA LEU A 156 -16.44 2.61 -17.67
C LEU A 156 -15.14 1.84 -18.04
N TYR A 157 -14.10 2.51 -18.54
CA TYR A 157 -12.88 1.86 -19.05
C TYR A 157 -11.69 2.01 -18.11
N LEU A 158 -11.94 1.77 -16.83
CA LEU A 158 -10.91 1.61 -15.82
C LEU A 158 -11.21 0.36 -15.01
N SER A 159 -10.18 -0.22 -14.42
CA SER A 159 -10.31 -1.35 -13.50
C SER A 159 -9.82 -0.98 -12.11
N VAL A 160 -10.40 -1.64 -11.12
CA VAL A 160 -10.04 -1.50 -9.70
C VAL A 160 -9.87 -2.88 -9.10
N GLY A 161 -9.05 -2.99 -8.07
CA GLY A 161 -8.90 -4.25 -7.34
C GLY A 161 -7.62 -4.30 -6.56
N VAL A 162 -6.99 -5.46 -6.54
CA VAL A 162 -5.80 -5.70 -5.72
C VAL A 162 -4.64 -6.21 -6.55
N ILE A 163 -3.44 -5.83 -6.13
CA ILE A 163 -2.17 -6.29 -6.68
C ILE A 163 -1.21 -6.60 -5.54
N ARG A 164 -0.20 -7.41 -5.80
CA ARG A 164 0.91 -7.52 -4.86
C ARG A 164 1.67 -6.20 -4.71
N PRO A 165 2.30 -5.92 -3.56
CA PRO A 165 3.14 -4.72 -3.39
C PRO A 165 4.26 -4.67 -4.42
N LEU A 166 4.43 -3.52 -5.08
CA LEU A 166 5.41 -3.28 -6.16
C LEU A 166 6.33 -2.10 -5.81
N PRO A 167 7.17 -2.20 -4.76
CA PRO A 167 7.95 -1.06 -4.29
C PRO A 167 8.90 -0.51 -5.38
N GLY A 168 8.86 0.82 -5.58
CA GLY A 168 9.75 1.53 -6.50
C GLY A 168 9.41 1.39 -7.98
N TRP A 169 8.23 0.88 -8.33
CA TRP A 169 7.80 0.79 -9.73
C TRP A 169 7.49 2.15 -10.37
N ASP A 170 7.01 3.09 -9.58
CA ASP A 170 6.83 4.51 -9.92
C ASP A 170 8.14 5.18 -10.37
N GLN A 171 9.30 4.69 -9.89
CA GLN A 171 10.62 5.25 -10.19
C GLN A 171 11.22 4.73 -11.51
N ARG A 172 10.58 3.76 -12.18
CA ARG A 172 11.10 3.12 -13.40
C ARG A 172 10.93 3.96 -14.67
N ALA A 173 10.29 5.13 -14.57
CA ALA A 173 10.04 6.06 -15.69
C ALA A 173 9.37 5.40 -16.91
N LEU A 174 8.52 4.39 -16.66
CA LEU A 174 7.76 3.67 -17.68
C LEU A 174 6.80 4.62 -18.40
N GLU A 175 6.70 4.52 -19.72
CA GLU A 175 5.71 5.30 -20.49
C GLU A 175 4.27 4.88 -20.14
N GLU A 176 4.05 3.58 -20.02
CA GLU A 176 2.77 2.95 -19.76
C GLU A 176 2.96 1.77 -18.79
N PHE A 177 1.90 1.42 -18.05
CA PHE A 177 1.91 0.22 -17.21
C PHE A 177 0.51 -0.28 -16.92
N THR A 178 0.32 -1.59 -17.14
CA THR A 178 -0.77 -2.41 -16.59
C THR A 178 -0.22 -3.78 -16.21
N PRO A 179 -0.74 -4.43 -15.15
CA PRO A 179 -0.20 -5.70 -14.65
C PRO A 179 -0.50 -6.91 -15.54
N ASN A 180 -1.38 -6.78 -16.52
CA ASN A 180 -1.70 -7.80 -17.51
C ASN A 180 -0.85 -7.70 -18.79
N HIS A 181 -0.07 -6.63 -18.97
CA HIS A 181 0.73 -6.46 -20.17
C HIS A 181 1.95 -7.40 -20.15
N LEU A 182 2.06 -8.25 -21.20
CA LEU A 182 3.11 -9.26 -21.37
C LEU A 182 4.54 -8.74 -21.17
N ARG A 183 4.81 -7.47 -21.50
CA ARG A 183 6.15 -6.87 -21.43
C ARG A 183 6.69 -6.75 -20.00
N PHE A 184 5.82 -6.76 -18.99
CA PHE A 184 6.20 -6.60 -17.59
C PHE A 184 6.23 -7.91 -16.81
N LEU A 185 5.80 -9.04 -17.41
CA LEU A 185 5.65 -10.31 -16.68
C LEU A 185 6.94 -10.80 -16.03
N GLU A 186 8.07 -10.74 -16.74
CA GLU A 186 9.34 -11.16 -16.15
C GLU A 186 9.76 -10.29 -14.97
N ASP A 187 9.57 -8.99 -15.07
CA ASP A 187 9.89 -8.06 -14.00
C ASP A 187 8.94 -8.23 -12.81
N LEU A 188 7.64 -8.41 -13.06
CA LEU A 188 6.64 -8.70 -12.04
C LEU A 188 6.92 -10.02 -11.32
N ARG A 189 7.38 -11.06 -12.03
CA ARG A 189 7.81 -12.33 -11.41
C ARG A 189 9.03 -12.15 -10.51
N ARG A 190 9.95 -11.24 -10.86
CA ARG A 190 11.15 -10.95 -10.05
C ARG A 190 10.82 -10.23 -8.74
N GLU A 191 9.67 -9.59 -8.63
CA GLU A 191 9.20 -8.96 -7.39
C GLU A 191 8.70 -9.96 -6.34
N ARG A 192 8.57 -11.24 -6.71
CA ARG A 192 8.02 -12.26 -5.81
C ARG A 192 8.83 -12.35 -4.52
N THR A 193 8.12 -12.25 -3.40
CA THR A 193 8.69 -12.44 -2.05
C THR A 193 8.07 -13.65 -1.37
N SER A 194 8.65 -14.07 -0.25
CA SER A 194 8.05 -15.09 0.62
C SER A 194 6.71 -14.66 1.23
N ARG A 195 6.38 -13.35 1.21
CA ARG A 195 5.09 -12.80 1.68
C ARG A 195 3.97 -12.95 0.63
N TRP A 196 4.29 -13.38 -0.59
CA TRP A 196 3.33 -13.60 -1.66
C TRP A 196 2.86 -15.07 -1.68
N GLU A 197 1.80 -15.32 -0.93
CA GLU A 197 1.22 -16.65 -0.78
C GLU A 197 0.06 -16.88 -1.76
N GLY A 198 -0.07 -18.10 -2.30
CA GLY A 198 -1.09 -18.42 -3.28
C GLY A 198 -0.75 -18.02 -4.73
N ASP A 199 -1.75 -18.10 -5.60
CA ASP A 199 -1.68 -17.97 -7.05
C ASP A 199 -2.55 -16.83 -7.61
N VAL A 200 -2.88 -15.86 -6.76
CA VAL A 200 -3.47 -14.59 -7.19
C VAL A 200 -2.42 -13.50 -6.94
N HIS A 201 -1.88 -12.92 -8.01
CA HIS A 201 -0.88 -11.84 -7.95
C HIS A 201 -1.49 -10.48 -8.32
N PHE A 202 -2.57 -10.50 -9.10
CA PHE A 202 -3.52 -9.41 -9.11
C PHE A 202 -4.93 -9.97 -9.35
N CYS A 203 -5.94 -9.18 -8.97
CA CYS A 203 -7.33 -9.40 -9.31
C CYS A 203 -7.98 -8.03 -9.55
N GLN A 204 -8.48 -7.82 -10.77
CA GLN A 204 -9.00 -6.54 -11.25
C GLN A 204 -10.41 -6.70 -11.76
N PHE A 205 -11.27 -5.83 -11.27
CA PHE A 205 -12.65 -5.67 -11.67
C PHE A 205 -12.79 -4.46 -12.57
N TYR A 206 -13.29 -4.68 -13.78
CA TYR A 206 -13.65 -3.65 -14.73
C TYR A 206 -15.09 -3.22 -14.49
N LEU A 207 -15.36 -1.93 -14.63
CA LEU A 207 -16.70 -1.38 -14.41
C LEU A 207 -17.75 -1.81 -15.45
N ASP A 208 -17.37 -2.65 -16.42
CA ASP A 208 -18.29 -3.37 -17.29
C ASP A 208 -18.74 -4.73 -16.70
N GLY A 209 -18.30 -5.07 -15.50
CA GLY A 209 -18.63 -6.30 -14.77
C GLY A 209 -17.66 -7.45 -15.01
N GLN A 210 -16.62 -7.28 -15.82
CA GLN A 210 -15.61 -8.31 -16.01
C GLN A 210 -14.60 -8.32 -14.87
N CYS A 211 -14.15 -9.51 -14.47
CA CYS A 211 -13.11 -9.67 -13.47
C CYS A 211 -11.99 -10.54 -14.04
N TRP A 212 -10.76 -10.08 -13.91
CA TRP A 212 -9.56 -10.75 -14.41
C TRP A 212 -8.53 -10.90 -13.29
N TYR A 213 -7.85 -12.04 -13.25
CA TYR A 213 -6.81 -12.31 -12.26
C TYR A 213 -5.65 -13.08 -12.89
N SER A 214 -4.48 -13.07 -12.26
CA SER A 214 -3.33 -13.84 -12.76
C SER A 214 -2.35 -14.18 -11.64
N ASN A 215 -1.66 -15.31 -11.76
CA ASN A 215 -0.42 -15.61 -11.04
C ASN A 215 0.82 -15.20 -11.84
N TRP A 216 0.65 -14.56 -13.00
CA TRP A 216 1.69 -14.28 -13.97
C TRP A 216 2.45 -15.52 -14.48
N GLU A 217 1.97 -16.74 -14.24
CA GLU A 217 2.57 -17.99 -14.73
C GLU A 217 1.80 -18.54 -15.93
N GLY A 218 2.50 -19.20 -16.86
CA GLY A 218 1.88 -19.83 -18.04
C GLY A 218 2.64 -19.61 -19.35
N PHE A 219 2.25 -20.37 -20.38
CA PHE A 219 2.85 -20.29 -21.72
C PHE A 219 2.25 -19.12 -22.52
N VAL A 220 3.13 -18.22 -22.95
CA VAL A 220 2.81 -17.12 -23.84
C VAL A 220 2.95 -17.62 -25.29
N ASP A 221 1.84 -18.07 -25.87
CA ASP A 221 1.61 -17.87 -27.30
C ASP A 221 1.42 -16.37 -27.50
N GLN A 222 2.01 -15.75 -28.54
CA GLN A 222 1.94 -14.32 -28.82
C GLN A 222 0.51 -13.73 -28.93
N ARG A 223 -0.53 -14.55 -28.82
CA ARG A 223 -1.95 -14.17 -28.88
C ARG A 223 -2.74 -14.46 -27.58
N SER A 224 -2.11 -14.98 -26.53
CA SER A 224 -2.80 -15.32 -25.28
C SER A 224 -2.42 -14.38 -24.14
N PHE A 225 -3.44 -13.84 -23.46
CA PHE A 225 -3.25 -13.12 -22.19
C PHE A 225 -2.87 -14.12 -21.08
N VAL A 226 -2.06 -13.66 -20.12
CA VAL A 226 -1.67 -14.48 -18.94
C VAL A 226 -2.68 -14.32 -17.80
N ASP A 227 -3.67 -13.44 -17.97
CA ASP A 227 -4.79 -13.34 -17.06
C ASP A 227 -5.91 -14.34 -17.41
N GLN A 228 -6.64 -14.70 -16.38
CA GLN A 228 -7.78 -15.58 -16.41
C GLN A 228 -9.02 -14.78 -16.07
N ARG A 229 -10.11 -15.04 -16.78
CA ARG A 229 -11.40 -14.45 -16.47
C ARG A 229 -12.02 -15.19 -15.29
N SER A 230 -12.54 -14.44 -14.32
CA SER A 230 -13.36 -14.99 -13.24
C SER A 230 -14.82 -15.07 -13.66
N ASP A 231 -15.43 -16.24 -13.49
CA ASP A 231 -16.85 -16.51 -13.70
C ASP A 231 -17.66 -16.25 -12.42
N TRP A 232 -17.53 -15.04 -11.88
CA TRP A 232 -18.16 -14.65 -10.62
C TRP A 232 -19.69 -14.56 -10.73
N GLU A 233 -20.39 -14.96 -9.66
CA GLU A 233 -21.83 -15.26 -9.68
C GLU A 233 -22.75 -14.05 -9.87
N GLY A 234 -22.30 -12.85 -9.53
CA GLY A 234 -23.12 -11.63 -9.49
C GLY A 234 -23.10 -10.79 -10.77
N ILE A 235 -22.47 -11.27 -11.85
CA ILE A 235 -22.29 -10.48 -13.08
C ILE A 235 -23.60 -10.00 -13.73
N ASN A 236 -24.68 -10.78 -13.59
CA ASN A 236 -25.98 -10.44 -14.15
C ASN A 236 -26.73 -9.39 -13.33
N ASP A 237 -26.43 -9.30 -12.03
CA ASP A 237 -27.07 -8.36 -11.10
C ASP A 237 -26.26 -7.05 -10.96
N PHE A 238 -25.07 -6.99 -11.56
CA PHE A 238 -24.20 -5.82 -11.51
C PHE A 238 -24.76 -4.66 -12.35
N ASP A 239 -25.07 -3.55 -11.68
CA ASP A 239 -25.48 -2.33 -12.37
C ASP A 239 -24.25 -1.59 -12.92
N ARG A 240 -24.10 -1.56 -14.25
CA ARG A 240 -22.99 -0.87 -14.93
C ARG A 240 -23.11 0.67 -14.93
N ARG A 241 -24.22 1.24 -14.44
CA ARG A 241 -24.46 2.69 -14.44
C ARG A 241 -24.00 3.38 -13.15
N ILE A 242 -23.37 2.65 -12.24
CA ILE A 242 -22.86 3.23 -11.01
C ILE A 242 -21.56 3.98 -11.25
N ASN A 243 -21.35 5.01 -10.43
CA ASN A 243 -20.07 5.71 -10.34
C ASN A 243 -19.35 5.39 -9.02
N THR A 244 -20.02 4.74 -8.07
CA THR A 244 -19.47 4.42 -6.73
C THR A 244 -19.50 2.92 -6.51
N LEU A 245 -18.32 2.32 -6.30
CA LEU A 245 -18.13 0.89 -6.12
C LEU A 245 -17.49 0.60 -4.76
N GLY A 246 -18.09 -0.26 -3.95
CA GLY A 246 -17.46 -0.79 -2.76
C GLY A 246 -16.68 -2.06 -3.06
N MET A 247 -15.51 -2.22 -2.47
CA MET A 247 -14.74 -3.46 -2.50
C MET A 247 -14.31 -3.87 -1.09
N LEU A 248 -14.35 -5.18 -0.85
CA LEU A 248 -13.86 -5.81 0.38
C LEU A 248 -12.82 -6.86 0.01
N LEU A 249 -11.60 -6.68 0.48
CA LEU A 249 -10.60 -7.73 0.58
C LEU A 249 -10.68 -8.34 1.99
N ASP A 250 -11.17 -9.57 2.08
CA ASP A 250 -11.26 -10.34 3.32
C ASP A 250 -10.19 -11.43 3.28
N LEU A 251 -9.03 -11.15 3.91
CA LEU A 251 -7.88 -12.08 3.92
C LEU A 251 -8.07 -13.25 4.89
N ASP A 252 -9.04 -13.16 5.82
CA ASP A 252 -9.37 -14.26 6.71
C ASP A 252 -10.08 -15.40 5.95
N SER A 253 -10.95 -15.02 5.00
CA SER A 253 -11.63 -15.95 4.08
C SER A 253 -10.92 -16.12 2.74
N GLY A 254 -9.94 -15.27 2.44
CA GLY A 254 -9.21 -15.24 1.18
C GLY A 254 -10.04 -14.81 -0.01
N THR A 255 -10.93 -13.83 0.16
CA THR A 255 -11.87 -13.39 -0.88
C THR A 255 -11.76 -11.90 -1.22
N LEU A 256 -12.03 -11.58 -2.48
CA LEU A 256 -12.27 -10.22 -2.95
C LEU A 256 -13.74 -10.13 -3.38
N SER A 257 -14.50 -9.21 -2.79
CA SER A 257 -15.93 -9.05 -3.04
C SER A 257 -16.27 -7.64 -3.50
N VAL A 258 -17.34 -7.52 -4.28
CA VAL A 258 -17.84 -6.25 -4.82
C VAL A 258 -19.20 -5.89 -4.24
N TYR A 259 -19.39 -4.60 -3.96
CA TYR A 259 -20.57 -4.05 -3.29
C TYR A 259 -21.15 -2.85 -4.06
N GLN A 260 -22.47 -2.80 -4.13
CA GLN A 260 -23.25 -1.72 -4.73
C GLN A 260 -24.43 -1.38 -3.82
N ASN A 261 -24.71 -0.10 -3.62
CA ASN A 261 -25.86 0.38 -2.84
C ASN A 261 -26.00 -0.31 -1.47
N GLY A 262 -24.89 -0.49 -0.76
CA GLY A 262 -24.89 -1.12 0.57
C GLY A 262 -25.01 -2.65 0.57
N LYS A 263 -25.05 -3.31 -0.59
CA LYS A 263 -25.23 -4.76 -0.72
C LYS A 263 -24.05 -5.41 -1.44
N ARG A 264 -23.69 -6.62 -1.00
CA ARG A 264 -22.74 -7.46 -1.73
C ARG A 264 -23.40 -7.93 -3.02
N VAL A 265 -22.74 -7.69 -4.14
CA VAL A 265 -23.18 -8.17 -5.46
C VAL A 265 -22.62 -9.56 -5.73
N GLY A 266 -21.36 -9.82 -5.34
CA GLY A 266 -20.74 -11.14 -5.48
C GLY A 266 -19.29 -11.19 -5.03
N ILE A 267 -18.73 -12.39 -5.02
CA ILE A 267 -17.32 -12.67 -4.78
C ILE A 267 -16.60 -12.71 -6.13
N LEU A 268 -15.72 -11.74 -6.35
CA LEU A 268 -14.96 -11.60 -7.59
C LEU A 268 -13.92 -12.71 -7.74
N LYS A 269 -13.23 -13.05 -6.64
CA LYS A 269 -12.22 -14.11 -6.62
C LYS A 269 -11.98 -14.61 -5.20
N ASP A 270 -11.67 -15.89 -5.08
CA ASP A 270 -11.21 -16.58 -3.87
C ASP A 270 -9.72 -16.95 -3.94
N GLY A 271 -9.16 -17.55 -2.88
CA GLY A 271 -7.75 -17.97 -2.85
C GLY A 271 -6.75 -16.82 -2.73
N LEU A 272 -7.20 -15.62 -2.35
CA LEU A 272 -6.29 -14.50 -2.06
C LEU A 272 -5.61 -14.73 -0.71
N ALA A 273 -4.28 -14.93 -0.72
CA ALA A 273 -3.48 -15.09 0.49
C ALA A 273 -2.23 -14.19 0.48
N GLY A 274 -1.61 -13.99 1.64
CA GLY A 274 -0.43 -13.13 1.80
C GLY A 274 -0.77 -11.64 1.73
N VAL A 275 0.12 -10.85 1.12
CA VAL A 275 0.00 -9.38 1.13
C VAL A 275 -0.49 -8.79 -0.20
N TYR A 276 -1.27 -7.71 -0.12
CA TYR A 276 -1.82 -6.98 -1.28
C TYR A 276 -1.85 -5.46 -1.04
N CYS A 277 -1.95 -4.70 -2.12
CA CYS A 277 -2.27 -3.27 -2.17
C CYS A 277 -3.51 -3.07 -3.05
N TRP A 278 -4.25 -1.99 -2.83
CA TRP A 278 -5.26 -1.56 -3.79
C TRP A 278 -4.59 -1.02 -5.05
N ILE A 279 -5.22 -1.25 -6.21
CA ILE A 279 -4.77 -0.75 -7.50
C ILE A 279 -5.96 -0.26 -8.33
N THR A 280 -5.71 0.76 -9.15
CA THR A 280 -6.54 1.11 -10.30
C THR A 280 -5.70 1.16 -11.56
N CYS A 281 -6.27 0.75 -12.69
CA CYS A 281 -5.63 0.82 -14.02
C CYS A 281 -6.54 1.54 -15.01
N PHE A 282 -5.91 2.32 -15.87
CA PHE A 282 -6.55 3.03 -16.97
C PHE A 282 -6.03 2.48 -18.29
N ASP A 283 -6.94 2.11 -19.19
CA ASP A 283 -6.59 1.64 -20.54
C ASP A 283 -6.79 2.72 -21.61
N VAL A 284 -7.54 3.78 -21.29
CA VAL A 284 -7.90 4.84 -22.23
C VAL A 284 -7.80 6.24 -21.59
N PRO A 285 -7.65 7.30 -22.40
CA PRO A 285 -7.62 8.67 -21.90
C PRO A 285 -8.91 9.13 -21.22
N HIS A 286 -8.80 10.17 -20.39
CA HIS A 286 -9.89 10.90 -19.73
C HIS A 286 -10.64 10.12 -18.66
N GLY A 287 -10.09 9.01 -18.17
CA GLY A 287 -10.57 8.33 -16.97
C GLY A 287 -10.13 9.08 -15.72
N SER A 288 -10.99 9.13 -14.71
CA SER A 288 -10.63 9.62 -13.39
C SER A 288 -11.29 8.79 -12.30
N LEU A 289 -10.58 8.61 -11.19
CA LEU A 289 -11.02 7.82 -10.06
C LEU A 289 -10.50 8.38 -8.74
N SER A 290 -11.29 8.32 -7.68
CA SER A 290 -10.83 8.50 -6.30
C SER A 290 -11.07 7.25 -5.46
N ILE A 291 -10.31 7.13 -4.37
CA ILE A 291 -10.41 6.04 -3.40
C ILE A 291 -10.63 6.59 -1.99
N GLU A 292 -11.51 5.93 -1.23
CA GLU A 292 -11.74 6.22 0.18
C GLU A 292 -11.64 4.95 1.00
N ARG A 293 -11.18 5.07 2.25
CA ARG A 293 -11.20 3.97 3.20
C ARG A 293 -12.63 3.71 3.66
N GLY A 294 -12.99 2.44 3.78
CA GLY A 294 -14.33 2.06 4.22
C GLY A 294 -15.32 1.95 3.06
N TYR A 295 -16.56 1.67 3.40
CA TYR A 295 -17.68 1.66 2.47
C TYR A 295 -18.82 2.48 3.06
N HIS A 296 -18.89 3.75 2.65
CA HIS A 296 -19.89 4.71 3.11
C HIS A 296 -20.92 4.92 2.01
N MET A 297 -22.20 4.86 2.34
CA MET A 297 -23.24 5.33 1.43
C MET A 297 -23.25 6.86 1.50
N THR A 298 -23.08 7.53 0.36
CA THR A 298 -23.55 8.91 0.23
C THR A 298 -25.07 8.86 0.19
N GLU A 299 -25.73 9.43 1.20
CA GLU A 299 -27.19 9.66 1.22
C GLU A 299 -27.66 10.51 0.04
#